data_AF-A0A858REJ0-F1
#
_entry.id   AF-A0A858REJ0-F1
#
_cell.length_a   1.000
_cell.length_b   1.000
_cell.length_c   1.000
_cell.angle_alpha   90.00
_cell.angle_beta   90.00
_cell.angle_gamma   90.00
#
_symmetry.space_group_name_H-M   'P 1'
#
loop_
_entity.id
_entity.type
_entity.pdbx_description
1 polymer ?
#
loop_
_entity_poly.entity_id
_entity_poly.type
_entity_poly.pdbx_seq_one_letter_code
_entity_poly.pdbx_strand_id
1 'polypeptide(L)'
;MKLSLFALLALVPLASGQAPEGAGMGAGHLPKDIKAPIGRAVSDKDLKARQEREKFGGFAPEGSGPQGWDLEKNSEFLVFDGNYTIVPKGAILHVPERYKTQVVAKPQGNFILWQEFITRYRAVVSSFEVSLEEASGQAAIKPERLDAASKTGMIVVGTLNHNPISVAKGTATVAQTPAR
;
A
#
# COMPACT_ATOMS: atom_id res chain seq x y z
N MET A 1 -22.92 49.35 -60.28
CA MET A 1 -21.67 50.13 -60.21
C MET A 1 -20.57 49.23 -59.67
N LYS A 2 -19.51 49.01 -60.43
CA LYS A 2 -18.33 48.24 -60.05
C LYS A 2 -17.37 49.16 -59.28
N LEU A 3 -16.83 48.73 -58.15
CA LEU A 3 -15.54 49.22 -57.67
C LEU A 3 -14.77 48.10 -56.99
N SER A 4 -13.53 47.94 -57.45
CA SER A 4 -12.52 47.00 -57.02
C SER A 4 -12.28 47.02 -55.52
N LEU A 5 -12.01 45.86 -54.93
CA LEU A 5 -11.21 45.77 -53.72
C LEU A 5 -10.00 44.87 -54.01
N PHE A 6 -8.85 45.53 -54.11
CA PHE A 6 -7.55 44.93 -54.32
C PHE A 6 -7.02 44.27 -53.04
N ALA A 7 -6.19 43.27 -53.27
CA ALA A 7 -5.45 42.44 -52.33
C ALA A 7 -4.78 43.19 -51.16
N LEU A 8 -4.72 42.52 -50.01
CA LEU A 8 -3.50 42.48 -49.20
C LEU A 8 -3.42 41.14 -48.46
N LEU A 9 -2.68 40.20 -49.04
CA LEU A 9 -2.31 38.92 -48.43
C LEU A 9 -1.14 39.20 -47.48
N ALA A 10 -1.39 39.23 -46.17
CA ALA A 10 -0.34 39.41 -45.18
C ALA A 10 0.40 38.07 -44.95
N LEU A 11 1.66 38.07 -45.34
CA LEU A 11 2.64 37.00 -45.21
C LEU A 11 3.05 36.85 -43.74
N VAL A 12 2.77 35.70 -43.12
CA VAL A 12 3.27 35.36 -41.77
C VAL A 12 4.65 34.69 -41.91
N PRO A 13 5.72 35.20 -41.27
CA PRO A 13 7.02 34.55 -41.29
C PRO A 13 7.03 33.29 -40.42
N LEU A 14 7.47 32.18 -41.00
CA LEU A 14 7.83 30.96 -40.27
C LEU A 14 8.96 31.27 -39.29
N ALA A 15 8.71 31.08 -38.00
CA ALA A 15 9.75 31.05 -36.99
C ALA A 15 10.59 29.77 -37.16
N SER A 16 11.85 29.95 -37.54
CA SER A 16 12.88 28.91 -37.59
C SER A 16 13.20 28.46 -36.17
N GLY A 17 12.65 27.33 -35.73
CA GLY A 17 13.07 26.66 -34.51
C GLY A 17 14.49 26.13 -34.66
N GLN A 18 15.45 26.75 -33.96
CA GLN A 18 16.79 26.19 -33.79
C GLN A 18 16.68 24.99 -32.84
N ALA A 19 17.09 23.81 -33.32
CA ALA A 19 17.21 22.62 -32.50
C ALA A 19 18.35 22.80 -31.48
N PRO A 20 18.19 22.36 -30.21
CA PRO A 20 19.30 22.36 -29.27
C PRO A 20 20.37 21.38 -29.72
N GLU A 21 21.57 21.89 -29.99
CA GLU A 21 22.77 21.09 -30.15
C GLU A 21 23.05 20.32 -28.85
N GLY A 22 23.23 19.00 -28.94
CA GLY A 22 23.93 18.24 -27.92
C GLY A 22 23.09 17.36 -27.00
N ALA A 23 22.22 16.51 -27.53
CA ALA A 23 21.92 15.23 -26.86
C ALA A 23 23.12 14.29 -27.06
N GLY A 24 24.11 14.40 -26.17
CA GLY A 24 25.38 13.66 -26.24
C GLY A 24 25.22 12.16 -26.05
N MET A 25 24.96 11.43 -27.14
CA MET A 25 25.17 9.97 -27.27
C MET A 25 26.15 9.67 -28.42
N GLY A 26 27.09 10.59 -28.67
CA GLY A 26 28.21 10.38 -29.59
C GLY A 26 29.43 9.79 -28.89
N ALA A 27 30.28 9.07 -29.61
CA ALA A 27 31.49 8.42 -29.09
C ALA A 27 32.46 9.35 -28.32
N GLY A 28 32.32 10.67 -28.45
CA GLY A 28 33.09 11.68 -27.71
C GLY A 28 32.63 11.94 -26.27
N HIS A 29 31.50 11.38 -25.82
CA HIS A 29 30.95 11.58 -24.47
C HIS A 29 31.17 10.39 -23.52
N LEU A 30 31.86 9.34 -23.96
CA LEU A 30 32.31 8.28 -23.06
C LEU A 30 33.52 8.77 -22.26
N PRO A 31 33.49 8.73 -20.92
CA PRO A 31 34.69 8.96 -20.12
C PRO A 31 35.81 8.04 -20.60
N LYS A 32 36.98 8.60 -20.91
CA LYS A 32 38.14 7.85 -21.43
C LYS A 32 38.69 6.83 -20.43
N ASP A 33 38.23 6.92 -19.18
CA ASP A 33 38.65 6.09 -18.05
C ASP A 33 37.58 5.07 -17.61
N ILE A 34 36.67 4.67 -18.51
CA ILE A 34 35.84 3.50 -18.25
C ILE A 34 36.73 2.25 -18.28
N LYS A 35 37.27 1.86 -17.13
CA LYS A 35 37.72 0.48 -16.93
C LYS A 35 36.47 -0.39 -16.98
N ALA A 36 36.35 -1.21 -18.02
CA ALA A 36 35.33 -2.24 -18.04
C ALA A 36 35.44 -3.03 -16.72
N PRO A 37 34.33 -3.32 -16.00
CA PRO A 37 34.34 -4.09 -14.75
C PRO A 37 34.61 -5.58 -15.02
N ILE A 38 35.50 -5.89 -15.95
CA ILE A 38 35.89 -7.23 -16.36
C ILE A 38 37.27 -7.51 -15.76
N GLY A 39 37.40 -7.34 -14.44
CA GLY A 39 38.57 -7.82 -13.70
C GLY A 39 38.57 -9.35 -13.52
N ARG A 40 37.46 -10.01 -13.86
CA ARG A 40 37.34 -11.47 -13.91
C ARG A 40 36.62 -11.87 -15.18
N ALA A 41 37.37 -12.30 -16.18
CA ALA A 41 36.80 -13.12 -17.24
C ALA A 41 36.37 -14.45 -16.59
N VAL A 42 35.07 -14.63 -16.38
CA VAL A 42 34.52 -15.92 -15.94
C VAL A 42 34.66 -16.86 -17.13
N SER A 43 35.37 -17.97 -16.96
CA SER A 43 35.57 -18.90 -18.08
C SER A 43 34.27 -19.62 -18.42
N ASP A 44 34.10 -20.02 -19.68
CA ASP A 44 32.94 -20.80 -20.13
C ASP A 44 32.76 -22.10 -19.32
N LYS A 45 33.86 -22.66 -18.81
CA LYS A 45 33.85 -23.83 -17.94
C LYS A 45 33.24 -23.50 -16.58
N ASP A 46 33.56 -22.34 -16.02
CA ASP A 46 32.99 -21.87 -14.75
C ASP A 46 31.51 -21.50 -14.92
N LEU A 47 31.14 -20.92 -16.06
CA LEU A 47 29.74 -20.62 -16.39
C LEU A 47 28.91 -21.90 -16.52
N LYS A 48 29.40 -22.92 -17.21
CA LYS A 48 28.71 -24.23 -17.33
C LYS A 48 28.62 -24.94 -15.97
N ALA A 49 29.71 -24.98 -15.20
CA ALA A 49 29.70 -25.57 -13.86
C ALA A 49 28.75 -24.80 -12.91
N ARG A 50 28.55 -23.50 -13.14
CA ARG A 50 27.58 -22.69 -12.39
C ARG A 50 26.14 -22.97 -12.82
N GLN A 51 25.87 -23.02 -14.13
CA GLN A 51 24.55 -23.40 -14.68
C GLN A 51 24.13 -24.81 -14.29
N GLU A 52 25.07 -25.76 -14.22
CA GLU A 52 24.79 -27.12 -13.78
C GLU A 52 24.49 -27.22 -12.27
N ARG A 53 25.10 -26.34 -11.45
CA ARG A 53 24.76 -26.18 -10.02
C ARG A 53 23.43 -25.46 -9.81
N GLU A 54 23.02 -24.60 -10.73
CA GLU A 54 21.84 -23.72 -10.65
C GLU A 54 20.60 -24.27 -11.37
N LYS A 55 20.59 -25.55 -11.78
CA LYS A 55 19.49 -26.19 -12.54
C LYS A 55 18.07 -26.10 -11.90
N PHE A 56 17.89 -25.52 -10.71
CA PHE A 56 16.58 -25.36 -10.08
C PHE A 56 16.33 -24.04 -9.29
N GLY A 57 17.07 -22.97 -9.53
CA GLY A 57 16.76 -21.70 -8.87
C GLY A 57 17.58 -20.54 -9.42
N GLY A 58 16.90 -19.47 -9.84
CA GLY A 58 17.56 -18.24 -10.29
C GLY A 58 18.47 -17.63 -9.21
N PHE A 59 19.34 -16.72 -9.62
CA PHE A 59 20.22 -15.95 -8.73
C PHE A 59 19.39 -15.16 -7.71
N ALA A 60 19.14 -15.76 -6.57
CA ALA A 60 18.59 -15.12 -5.38
C ALA A 60 19.80 -14.76 -4.49
N PRO A 61 20.17 -13.48 -4.31
CA PRO A 61 21.24 -13.12 -3.39
C PRO A 61 20.98 -13.72 -2.00
N GLU A 62 22.05 -14.08 -1.29
CA GLU A 62 21.95 -14.66 0.05
C GLU A 62 21.14 -13.71 0.97
N GLY A 63 20.01 -14.19 1.51
CA GLY A 63 19.04 -13.37 2.27
C GLY A 63 17.82 -12.85 1.48
N SER A 64 17.70 -13.15 0.18
CA SER A 64 16.52 -12.80 -0.65
C SER A 64 15.42 -13.87 -0.68
N GLY A 65 15.49 -14.86 0.21
CA GLY A 65 14.34 -15.72 0.47
C GLY A 65 13.13 -14.83 0.82
N PRO A 66 11.91 -15.17 0.38
CA PRO A 66 10.72 -14.40 0.74
C PRO A 66 10.70 -14.24 2.25
N GLN A 67 10.94 -13.02 2.72
CA GLN A 67 10.81 -12.69 4.13
C GLN A 67 9.36 -13.03 4.47
N GLY A 68 9.15 -14.09 5.24
CA GLY A 68 7.86 -14.77 5.36
C GLY A 68 6.81 -13.87 6.01
N TRP A 69 6.14 -13.04 5.21
CA TRP A 69 4.95 -12.32 5.62
C TRP A 69 3.81 -13.31 5.68
N ASP A 70 3.53 -13.77 6.89
CA ASP A 70 2.42 -14.67 7.15
C ASP A 70 1.15 -13.83 7.34
N LEU A 71 0.26 -13.91 6.35
CA LEU A 71 -1.01 -13.17 6.33
C LEU A 71 -1.91 -13.60 7.48
N GLU A 72 -1.95 -14.89 7.82
CA GLU A 72 -2.80 -15.42 8.88
C GLU A 72 -2.35 -14.91 10.26
N LYS A 73 -1.03 -14.77 10.48
CA LYS A 73 -0.49 -14.26 11.75
C LYS A 73 -0.79 -12.78 12.00
N ASN A 74 -0.88 -11.99 10.94
CA ASN A 74 -1.04 -10.53 11.00
C ASN A 74 -2.48 -10.06 10.77
N SER A 75 -3.42 -10.99 10.66
CA SER A 75 -4.82 -10.70 10.39
C SER A 75 -5.74 -11.32 11.43
N GLU A 76 -6.92 -10.72 11.56
CA GLU A 76 -8.07 -11.28 12.24
C GLU A 76 -9.18 -11.49 11.21
N PHE A 77 -10.08 -12.43 11.46
CA PHE A 77 -11.13 -12.77 10.52
C PHE A 77 -12.51 -12.56 11.14
N LEU A 78 -13.40 -11.94 10.37
CA LEU A 78 -14.80 -11.79 10.72
C LEU A 78 -15.61 -12.79 9.90
N VAL A 79 -16.39 -13.63 10.56
CA VAL A 79 -17.20 -14.69 9.93
C VAL A 79 -18.66 -14.45 10.24
N PHE A 80 -19.49 -14.32 9.20
CA PHE A 80 -20.94 -14.20 9.32
C PHE A 80 -21.61 -15.00 8.20
N ASP A 81 -22.61 -15.81 8.55
CA ASP A 81 -23.47 -16.51 7.60
C ASP A 81 -22.70 -17.28 6.50
N GLY A 82 -21.67 -18.03 6.91
CA GLY A 82 -20.83 -18.82 5.99
C GLY A 82 -19.91 -18.01 5.07
N ASN A 83 -19.87 -16.68 5.21
CA ASN A 83 -18.91 -15.81 4.54
C ASN A 83 -17.91 -15.25 5.56
N TYR A 84 -16.71 -14.96 5.10
CA TYR A 84 -15.70 -14.34 5.94
C TYR A 84 -14.95 -13.22 5.22
N THR A 85 -14.46 -12.26 6.00
CA THR A 85 -13.54 -11.23 5.50
C THR A 85 -12.31 -11.15 6.39
N ILE A 86 -11.26 -10.56 5.84
CA ILE A 86 -9.96 -10.39 6.50
C ILE A 86 -9.81 -8.94 6.93
N VAL A 87 -9.37 -8.74 8.17
CA VAL A 87 -9.01 -7.42 8.69
C VAL A 87 -7.62 -7.48 9.32
N PRO A 88 -6.84 -6.40 9.26
CA PRO A 88 -5.55 -6.35 9.95
C PRO A 88 -5.73 -6.57 11.45
N LYS A 89 -4.74 -7.22 12.07
CA LYS A 89 -4.74 -7.43 13.52
C LYS A 89 -4.77 -6.08 14.25
N GLY A 90 -5.63 -5.95 15.26
CA GLY A 90 -5.85 -4.69 15.96
C GLY A 90 -6.66 -3.63 15.19
N ALA A 91 -7.26 -3.97 14.05
CA ALA A 91 -8.26 -3.12 13.41
C ALA A 91 -9.62 -3.19 14.12
N ILE A 92 -9.91 -4.29 14.82
CA ILE A 92 -11.16 -4.44 15.58
C ILE A 92 -11.03 -3.67 16.90
N LEU A 93 -11.82 -2.62 17.06
CA LEU A 93 -11.78 -1.71 18.21
C LEU A 93 -12.71 -2.15 19.33
N HIS A 94 -13.87 -2.69 18.99
CA HIS A 94 -14.85 -3.17 19.96
C HIS A 94 -15.62 -4.38 19.40
N VAL A 95 -15.80 -5.39 20.26
CA VAL A 95 -16.60 -6.58 19.95
C VAL A 95 -17.65 -6.76 21.06
N PRO A 96 -18.94 -6.59 20.74
CA PRO A 96 -20.02 -6.90 21.65
C PRO A 96 -20.04 -8.39 22.01
N GLU A 97 -20.50 -8.73 23.22
CA GLU A 97 -20.50 -10.13 23.72
C GLU A 97 -21.14 -11.12 22.74
N ARG A 98 -22.26 -10.73 22.13
CA ARG A 98 -23.02 -11.54 21.17
C ARG A 98 -22.27 -11.89 19.88
N TYR A 99 -21.19 -11.18 19.58
CA TYR A 99 -20.42 -11.33 18.34
C TYR A 99 -19.00 -11.84 18.56
N LYS A 100 -18.59 -12.16 19.81
CA LYS A 100 -17.25 -12.68 20.08
C LYS A 100 -16.92 -13.96 19.32
N THR A 101 -17.90 -14.83 19.10
CA THR A 101 -17.74 -16.08 18.34
C THR A 101 -17.49 -15.86 16.85
N GLN A 102 -17.72 -14.63 16.37
CA GLN A 102 -17.65 -14.28 14.95
C GLN A 102 -16.29 -13.67 14.59
N VAL A 103 -15.47 -13.38 15.59
CA VAL A 103 -14.05 -13.01 15.42
C VAL A 103 -13.21 -14.27 15.64
N VAL A 104 -12.57 -14.76 14.58
CA VAL A 104 -11.83 -16.02 14.61
C VAL A 104 -10.42 -15.87 14.08
N ALA A 105 -9.51 -16.75 14.51
CA ALA A 105 -8.15 -16.82 14.00
C ALA A 105 -8.04 -17.62 12.68
N LYS A 106 -8.97 -18.55 12.44
CA LYS A 106 -9.02 -19.37 11.23
C LYS A 106 -10.47 -19.40 10.71
N PRO A 107 -10.77 -18.71 9.60
CA PRO A 107 -12.12 -18.67 9.08
C PRO A 107 -12.46 -19.96 8.34
N GLN A 108 -13.75 -20.23 8.23
CA GLN A 108 -14.31 -21.26 7.35
C GLN A 108 -15.41 -20.61 6.52
N GLY A 109 -15.58 -21.06 5.28
CA GLY A 109 -16.61 -20.56 4.36
C GLY A 109 -16.05 -19.82 3.17
N ASN A 110 -16.83 -18.89 2.60
CA ASN A 110 -16.48 -18.16 1.40
C ASN A 110 -15.82 -16.82 1.73
N PHE A 111 -14.66 -16.55 1.14
CA PHE A 111 -14.01 -15.25 1.26
C PHE A 111 -14.78 -14.18 0.49
N ILE A 112 -15.05 -13.06 1.14
CA ILE A 112 -15.60 -11.85 0.50
C ILE A 112 -14.77 -10.62 0.87
N LEU A 113 -14.76 -9.66 -0.06
CA LEU A 113 -14.04 -8.39 0.12
C LEU A 113 -14.69 -7.56 1.22
N TRP A 114 -13.88 -6.75 1.92
CA TRP A 114 -14.36 -5.89 3.01
C TRP A 114 -15.57 -5.02 2.61
N GLN A 115 -15.51 -4.36 1.44
CA GLN A 115 -16.59 -3.50 0.96
C GLN A 115 -17.91 -4.27 0.76
N GLU A 116 -17.81 -5.51 0.27
CA GLU A 116 -18.97 -6.40 0.14
C GLU A 116 -19.48 -6.84 1.51
N PHE A 117 -18.57 -7.17 2.43
CA PHE A 117 -18.89 -7.60 3.79
C PHE A 117 -19.68 -6.53 4.56
N ILE A 118 -19.21 -5.29 4.57
CA ILE A 118 -19.91 -4.19 5.27
C ILE A 118 -21.25 -3.85 4.63
N THR A 119 -21.36 -3.99 3.30
CA THR A 119 -22.60 -3.72 2.58
C THR A 119 -23.65 -4.78 2.90
N ARG A 120 -23.25 -6.06 2.93
CA ARG A 120 -24.14 -7.19 3.24
C ARG A 120 -24.50 -7.25 4.73
N TYR A 121 -23.55 -7.00 5.62
CA TYR A 121 -23.69 -7.16 7.07
C TYR A 121 -23.69 -5.84 7.83
N ARG A 122 -24.34 -4.80 7.27
CA ARG A 122 -24.44 -3.45 7.87
C ARG A 122 -25.08 -3.37 9.27
N ALA A 123 -25.87 -4.38 9.65
CA ALA A 123 -26.49 -4.47 10.98
C ALA A 123 -25.57 -5.08 12.05
N VAL A 124 -24.39 -5.53 11.62
CA VAL A 124 -23.47 -6.31 12.42
C VAL A 124 -22.17 -5.55 12.63
N VAL A 125 -21.63 -4.97 11.56
CA VAL A 125 -20.34 -4.29 11.56
C VAL A 125 -20.52 -2.82 11.24
N SER A 126 -19.85 -1.98 12.01
CA SER A 126 -19.75 -0.54 11.81
C SER A 126 -18.31 -0.15 11.53
N SER A 127 -18.10 0.66 10.48
CA SER A 127 -16.84 1.35 10.24
C SER A 127 -16.68 2.51 11.22
N PHE A 128 -15.48 2.64 11.80
CA PHE A 128 -15.09 3.74 12.65
C PHE A 128 -13.89 4.44 12.04
N GLU A 129 -14.11 5.62 11.48
CA GLU A 129 -13.04 6.34 10.80
C GLU A 129 -11.99 6.85 11.80
N VAL A 130 -10.74 6.47 11.57
CA VAL A 130 -9.57 6.88 12.35
C VAL A 130 -8.66 7.76 11.49
N SER A 131 -8.02 8.73 12.11
CA SER A 131 -6.95 9.48 11.44
C SER A 131 -5.68 8.65 11.35
N LEU A 132 -4.75 9.04 10.45
CA LEU A 132 -3.43 8.40 10.36
C LEU A 132 -2.64 8.56 11.67
N GLU A 133 -2.78 9.69 12.36
CA GLU A 133 -2.15 9.95 13.66
C GLU A 133 -2.72 9.03 14.75
N GLU A 134 -4.05 8.79 14.74
CA GLU A 134 -4.72 7.85 15.64
C GLU A 134 -4.28 6.41 15.35
N ALA A 135 -4.26 6.01 14.08
CA ALA A 135 -3.88 4.65 13.67
C ALA A 135 -2.41 4.33 13.96
N SER A 136 -1.52 5.31 13.80
CA SER A 136 -0.09 5.18 14.13
C SER A 136 0.20 5.27 15.62
N GLY A 137 -0.77 5.65 16.45
CA GLY A 137 -0.62 5.82 17.89
C GLY A 137 0.05 7.13 18.30
N GLN A 138 0.24 8.07 17.38
CA GLN A 138 0.72 9.43 17.66
C GLN A 138 -0.34 10.25 18.41
N ALA A 139 -1.61 10.02 18.08
CA ALA A 139 -2.76 10.59 18.77
C ALA A 139 -3.60 9.48 19.42
N ALA A 140 -4.17 9.75 20.59
CA ALA A 140 -5.12 8.84 21.21
C ALA A 140 -6.52 9.06 20.62
N ILE A 141 -7.23 7.95 20.34
CA ILE A 141 -8.65 8.02 19.99
C ILE A 141 -9.41 8.59 21.19
N LYS A 142 -10.20 9.64 20.96
CA LYS A 142 -11.03 10.24 22.02
C LYS A 142 -11.97 9.19 22.62
N PRO A 143 -11.98 8.99 23.95
CA PRO A 143 -12.75 7.93 24.59
C PRO A 143 -14.25 8.08 24.35
N GLU A 144 -14.75 9.32 24.27
CA GLU A 144 -16.16 9.63 23.99
C GLU A 144 -16.62 9.09 22.62
N ARG A 145 -15.76 9.17 21.59
CA ARG A 145 -16.07 8.65 20.25
C ARG A 145 -16.15 7.13 20.27
N LEU A 146 -15.21 6.49 20.97
CA LEU A 146 -15.16 5.04 21.08
C LEU A 146 -16.34 4.50 21.90
N ASP A 147 -16.72 5.20 22.97
CA ASP A 147 -17.87 4.87 23.81
C ASP A 147 -19.21 5.04 23.07
N ALA A 148 -19.34 6.10 22.26
CA ALA A 148 -20.51 6.24 21.38
C ALA A 148 -20.61 5.09 20.36
N ALA A 149 -19.47 4.68 19.79
CA ALA A 149 -19.42 3.59 18.82
C ALA A 149 -19.72 2.22 19.46
N SER A 150 -19.23 1.96 20.69
CA SER A 150 -19.46 0.69 21.39
C SER A 150 -20.94 0.48 21.76
N LYS A 151 -21.66 1.56 22.07
CA LYS A 151 -23.10 1.52 22.41
C LYS A 151 -24.02 1.09 21.27
N THR A 152 -23.54 1.10 20.03
CA THR A 152 -24.30 0.60 18.87
C THR A 152 -24.59 -0.90 18.95
N GLY A 153 -23.82 -1.64 19.76
CA GLY A 153 -23.89 -3.09 19.83
C GLY A 153 -23.42 -3.78 18.56
N MET A 154 -22.76 -3.08 17.64
CA MET A 154 -22.13 -3.65 16.45
C MET A 154 -20.65 -3.91 16.71
N ILE A 155 -20.03 -4.77 15.91
CA ILE A 155 -18.57 -4.89 15.85
C ILE A 155 -18.04 -3.58 15.27
N VAL A 156 -17.14 -2.93 15.98
CA VAL A 156 -16.54 -1.67 15.55
C VAL A 156 -15.16 -1.94 14.98
N VAL A 157 -14.96 -1.59 13.71
CA VAL A 157 -13.69 -1.77 12.99
C VAL A 157 -13.12 -0.41 12.61
N GLY A 158 -11.86 -0.17 12.95
CA GLY A 158 -11.11 1.02 12.57
C GLY A 158 -10.87 1.05 11.06
N THR A 159 -11.27 2.14 10.42
CA THR A 159 -11.08 2.35 8.99
C THR A 159 -10.34 3.64 8.70
N LEU A 160 -9.55 3.62 7.63
CA LEU A 160 -9.01 4.82 7.00
C LEU A 160 -9.43 4.80 5.53
N ASN A 161 -10.14 5.84 5.08
CA ASN A 161 -10.75 5.91 3.75
C ASN A 161 -11.60 4.66 3.44
N HIS A 162 -12.45 4.26 4.39
CA HIS A 162 -13.32 3.07 4.31
C HIS A 162 -12.60 1.71 4.24
N ASN A 163 -11.27 1.66 4.39
CA ASN A 163 -10.52 0.40 4.40
C ASN A 163 -10.05 0.06 5.82
N PRO A 164 -10.09 -1.22 6.24
CA PRO A 164 -9.68 -1.61 7.58
C PRO A 164 -8.19 -1.31 7.79
N ILE A 165 -7.87 -0.71 8.92
CA ILE A 165 -6.48 -0.37 9.29
C ILE A 165 -6.22 -0.79 10.73
N SER A 166 -5.02 -1.32 10.99
CA SER A 166 -4.57 -1.57 12.36
C SER A 166 -4.46 -0.25 13.11
N VAL A 167 -5.03 -0.21 14.31
CA VAL A 167 -4.87 0.92 15.21
C VAL A 167 -3.88 0.53 16.29
N ALA A 168 -2.77 1.25 16.34
CA ALA A 168 -1.82 1.11 17.44
C ALA A 168 -2.55 1.45 18.74
N LYS A 169 -2.50 0.53 19.70
CA LYS A 169 -2.92 0.82 21.07
C LYS A 169 -1.93 1.85 21.60
N GLY A 170 -2.30 3.12 21.54
CA GLY A 170 -1.44 4.21 21.97
C GLY A 170 -0.86 3.88 23.33
N THR A 171 0.46 3.99 23.48
CA THR A 171 1.10 4.07 24.78
C THR A 171 0.61 5.37 25.41
N ALA A 172 -0.51 5.29 26.12
CA ALA A 172 -0.94 6.35 27.00
C ALA A 172 0.13 6.46 28.10
N THR A 173 1.19 7.23 27.85
CA THR A 173 1.94 7.88 28.90
C THR A 173 0.95 8.83 29.56
N VAL A 174 0.22 8.28 30.54
CA VAL A 174 -0.55 9.07 31.49
C VAL A 174 0.50 9.91 32.20
N ALA A 175 0.68 11.16 31.76
CA ALA A 175 1.30 12.18 32.58
C ALA A 175 0.36 12.38 33.78
N GLN A 176 0.56 11.56 34.81
CA GLN A 176 -0.02 11.75 36.12
C GLN A 176 0.47 13.12 36.59
N THR A 177 -0.39 14.13 36.47
CA THR A 177 -0.20 15.38 37.17
C THR A 177 -0.44 15.08 38.65
N PRO A 178 0.57 15.17 39.53
CA PRO A 178 0.31 15.07 40.96
C PRO A 178 -0.57 16.25 41.35
N ALA A 179 -1.74 15.94 41.92
CA ALA A 179 -2.60 16.92 42.56
C ALA A 179 -1.80 17.68 43.63
N ARG A 180 -1.93 19.01 43.63
CA ARG A 180 -1.42 19.90 44.67
C ARG A 180 -2.30 19.85 45.90
#